data_AF-A0A846DYF8-F1
#
_entry.id   AF-A0A846DYF8-F1
#
_cell.length_a   1.000
_cell.length_b   1.000
_cell.length_c   1.000
_cell.angle_alpha   90.00
_cell.angle_beta   90.00
_cell.angle_gamma   90.00
#
_symmetry.space_group_name_H-M   'P 1'
#
loop_
_entity.id
_entity.type
_entity.pdbx_description
1 polymer ?
#
loop_
_entity_poly.entity_id
_entity_poly.type
_entity_poly.pdbx_seq_one_letter_code
_entity_poly.pdbx_strand_id
1 'polypeptide(L)'
;LHRGSVRLESQVGEGSRFTVSLPWHKSVETVTTLPQPLEERAFTYPTLQKVLIVEDALPVAEQVTRYLAELGVNEVAVHALGTGSLDKALLFQPDTVILDLQLPDRSGWDVLAQLKGHPQTQAIPVLIISVVDEPGSKQNLGACDYLMKPFSRSQFQIAWRKLMRASQPPVEATSATQAPLILMAEDNEANISTIVEYLEVKGYRVAIAMTGKEAVQLATQLRPHLILMDIQMPEMDGLEATRQIRTERSLAQIPIIALTSLAMPGDRERCLEAGVNEYLAKPVSLKKLVNAIADYLKPINAGP
;
A
#
# COMPACT_ATOMS: atom_id res chain seq x y z
N LEU A 1 20.43 4.43 28.90
CA LEU A 1 19.39 3.38 29.01
C LEU A 1 19.59 2.16 28.08
N HIS A 2 20.55 2.10 27.14
CA HIS A 2 20.71 0.93 26.24
C HIS A 2 22.16 0.44 25.97
N ARG A 3 23.18 0.79 26.78
CA ARG A 3 24.61 0.45 26.54
C ARG A 3 25.18 0.80 25.15
N GLY A 4 24.43 1.52 24.32
CA GLY A 4 24.88 2.09 23.04
C GLY A 4 25.61 3.42 23.18
N SER A 5 26.13 3.94 22.08
CA SER A 5 26.82 5.22 21.99
C SER A 5 26.18 6.14 20.95
N VAL A 6 26.33 7.45 21.15
CA VAL A 6 25.93 8.48 20.18
C VAL A 6 27.16 9.32 19.88
N ARG A 7 27.42 9.60 18.60
CA ARG A 7 28.52 10.44 18.12
C ARG A 7 28.00 11.54 17.20
N LEU A 8 28.59 12.72 17.28
CA LEU A 8 28.37 13.84 16.38
C LEU A 8 29.71 14.22 15.72
N GLU A 9 29.70 14.32 14.40
CA GLU A 9 30.78 14.90 13.59
C GLU A 9 30.17 16.08 12.85
N SER A 10 30.72 17.29 13.02
CA SER A 10 30.18 18.50 12.38
C SER A 10 31.32 19.38 11.90
N GLN A 11 31.18 19.90 10.69
CA GLN A 11 32.10 20.85 10.09
C GLN A 11 31.30 22.02 9.51
N VAL A 12 31.66 23.23 9.94
CA VAL A 12 30.98 24.46 9.53
C VAL A 12 31.06 24.60 8.00
N GLY A 13 29.90 24.65 7.34
CA GLY A 13 29.79 24.73 5.88
C GLY A 13 29.69 23.38 5.16
N GLU A 14 29.93 22.25 5.82
CA GLU A 14 29.84 20.89 5.22
C GLU A 14 28.73 20.03 5.83
N GLY A 15 28.13 20.47 6.95
CA GLY A 15 26.99 19.83 7.59
C GLY A 15 27.35 19.03 8.84
N SER A 16 26.40 18.22 9.30
CA SER A 16 26.51 17.45 10.55
C SER A 16 26.08 16.00 10.34
N ARG A 17 26.83 15.06 10.93
CA ARG A 17 26.55 13.63 10.96
C ARG A 17 26.32 13.18 12.40
N PHE A 18 25.15 12.60 12.64
CA PHE A 18 24.81 11.95 13.89
C PHE A 18 24.89 10.43 13.69
N THR A 19 25.64 9.74 14.54
CA THR A 19 25.76 8.29 14.53
C THR A 19 25.23 7.74 15.84
N VAL A 20 24.29 6.79 15.77
CA VAL A 20 23.80 6.05 16.94
C VAL A 20 24.21 4.60 16.78
N SER A 21 24.95 4.06 17.75
CA SER A 21 25.37 2.66 17.80
C SER A 21 24.66 1.97 18.95
N LEU A 22 23.91 0.92 18.67
CA LEU A 22 23.19 0.14 19.69
C LEU A 22 23.78 -1.27 19.76
N PRO A 23 24.03 -1.84 20.96
CA PRO A 23 24.46 -3.22 21.08
C PRO A 23 23.31 -4.15 20.65
N TRP A 24 23.57 -4.97 19.65
CA TRP A 24 22.64 -5.98 19.17
C TRP A 24 22.92 -7.31 19.88
N HIS A 25 21.99 -7.74 20.74
CA HIS A 25 22.00 -9.08 21.30
C HIS A 25 21.06 -9.96 20.48
N LYS A 26 21.62 -10.96 19.80
CA LYS A 26 20.86 -11.95 19.05
C LYS A 26 20.12 -12.84 20.06
N SER A 27 18.84 -12.59 20.28
CA SER A 27 17.97 -13.51 21.01
C SER A 27 17.85 -14.78 20.17
N VAL A 28 18.60 -15.82 20.52
CA VAL A 28 18.36 -17.16 19.99
C VAL A 28 17.20 -17.72 20.80
N GLU A 29 15.97 -17.35 20.43
CA GLU A 29 14.84 -18.21 20.73
C GLU A 29 14.94 -19.42 19.81
N THR A 30 15.12 -20.59 20.42
CA THR A 30 15.07 -21.88 19.74
C THR A 30 13.65 -22.05 19.21
N VAL A 31 13.40 -21.57 17.99
CA VAL A 31 12.18 -21.87 17.26
C VAL A 31 12.21 -23.37 16.98
N THR A 32 11.48 -24.14 17.78
CA THR A 32 11.16 -25.54 17.50
C THR A 32 10.40 -25.59 16.18
N THR A 33 11.14 -25.96 15.13
CA THR A 33 10.64 -26.31 13.79
C THR A 33 9.61 -25.33 13.22
N LEU A 34 10.10 -24.30 12.54
CA LEU A 34 9.30 -23.61 11.52
C LEU A 34 8.72 -24.67 10.56
N PRO A 35 7.43 -24.60 10.21
CA PRO A 35 6.92 -25.32 9.04
C PRO A 35 7.87 -25.03 7.88
N GLN A 36 8.24 -26.07 7.12
CA GLN A 36 9.02 -25.89 5.90
C GLN A 36 8.43 -24.73 5.08
N PRO A 37 9.27 -23.93 4.39
CA PRO A 37 8.77 -22.87 3.52
C PRO A 37 7.67 -23.47 2.65
N LEU A 38 6.45 -22.94 2.78
CA LEU A 38 5.39 -23.22 1.83
C LEU A 38 6.00 -22.90 0.47
N GLU A 39 6.09 -23.92 -0.40
CA GLU A 39 6.66 -23.80 -1.74
C GLU A 39 6.29 -22.44 -2.32
N GLU A 40 7.30 -21.58 -2.53
CA GLU A 40 7.16 -20.27 -3.15
C GLU A 40 6.60 -20.46 -4.54
N ARG A 41 5.27 -20.56 -4.65
CA ARG A 41 4.58 -20.25 -5.89
C ARG A 41 4.67 -18.74 -6.02
N ALA A 42 5.77 -18.30 -6.60
CA ALA A 42 5.98 -16.95 -7.05
C ALA A 42 4.68 -16.48 -7.72
N PHE A 43 4.06 -15.45 -7.15
CA PHE A 43 2.93 -14.79 -7.77
C PHE A 43 3.40 -14.30 -9.14
N THR A 44 2.89 -14.93 -10.19
CA THR A 44 3.06 -14.49 -11.56
C THR A 44 2.11 -13.33 -11.78
N TYR A 45 2.47 -12.16 -11.24
CA TYR A 45 1.98 -10.90 -11.79
C TYR A 45 2.42 -10.85 -13.27
N PRO A 46 1.64 -10.26 -14.19
CA PRO A 46 2.23 -9.87 -15.48
C PRO A 46 3.46 -9.04 -15.15
N THR A 47 4.61 -9.60 -15.43
CA THR A 47 5.88 -9.08 -14.97
C THR A 47 6.11 -7.77 -15.70
N LEU A 48 5.80 -6.63 -15.08
CA LEU A 48 6.39 -5.37 -15.51
C LEU A 48 7.87 -5.51 -15.21
N GLN A 49 8.69 -5.42 -16.25
CA GLN A 49 10.11 -5.71 -16.15
C GLN A 49 10.92 -4.44 -16.26
N LYS A 50 10.40 -3.42 -16.95
CA LYS A 50 11.12 -2.20 -17.28
C LYS A 50 10.48 -0.99 -16.62
N VAL A 51 11.18 -0.38 -15.67
CA VAL A 51 10.73 0.84 -14.98
C VAL A 51 11.65 2.00 -15.29
N LEU A 52 11.08 3.12 -15.74
CA LEU A 52 11.79 4.38 -15.87
C LEU A 52 11.48 5.26 -14.65
N ILE A 53 12.50 5.64 -13.91
CA ILE A 53 12.43 6.58 -12.80
C ILE A 53 12.90 7.95 -13.31
N VAL A 54 12.06 8.97 -13.18
CA VAL A 54 12.39 10.37 -13.47
C VAL A 54 12.46 11.11 -12.14
N GLU A 55 13.67 11.27 -11.60
CA GLU A 55 13.94 11.73 -10.23
C GLU A 55 15.34 12.34 -10.16
N ASP A 56 15.47 13.58 -9.68
CA ASP A 56 16.75 14.27 -9.54
C ASP A 56 17.47 13.96 -8.22
N ALA A 57 16.73 13.64 -7.15
CA ALA A 57 17.33 13.27 -5.87
C ALA A 57 17.83 11.81 -5.90
N LEU A 58 19.13 11.64 -6.14
CA LEU A 58 19.79 10.32 -6.20
C LEU A 58 19.44 9.38 -5.01
N PRO A 59 19.40 9.84 -3.74
CA PRO A 59 19.01 8.97 -2.63
C PRO A 59 17.59 8.40 -2.75
N VAL A 60 16.65 9.18 -3.31
CA VAL A 60 15.26 8.74 -3.54
C VAL A 60 15.23 7.75 -4.69
N ALA A 61 15.92 8.04 -5.80
CA ALA A 61 16.01 7.12 -6.94
C ALA A 61 16.61 5.76 -6.55
N GLU A 62 17.67 5.76 -5.72
CA GLU A 62 18.28 4.55 -5.18
C GLU A 62 17.34 3.79 -4.24
N GLN A 63 16.61 4.50 -3.37
CA GLN A 63 15.61 3.90 -2.49
C GLN A 63 14.50 3.20 -3.29
N VAL A 64 13.94 3.87 -4.31
CA VAL A 64 12.91 3.30 -5.18
C VAL A 64 13.45 2.10 -5.96
N THR A 65 14.66 2.21 -6.52
CA THR A 65 15.31 1.12 -7.26
C THR A 65 15.46 -0.13 -6.38
N ARG A 66 15.86 0.04 -5.12
CA ARG A 66 15.95 -1.07 -4.16
C ARG A 66 14.60 -1.74 -3.90
N TYR A 67 13.54 -0.95 -3.69
CA TYR A 67 12.20 -1.51 -3.47
C TYR A 67 11.65 -2.23 -4.71
N LEU A 68 11.93 -1.72 -5.91
CA LEU A 68 11.57 -2.39 -7.17
C LEU A 68 12.30 -3.72 -7.34
N ALA A 69 13.59 -3.78 -7.01
CA ALA A 69 14.38 -5.02 -7.07
C ALA A 69 13.81 -6.09 -6.13
N GLU A 70 13.41 -5.71 -4.92
CA GLU A 70 12.75 -6.61 -3.96
C GLU A 70 11.39 -7.15 -4.46
N LEU A 71 10.75 -6.41 -5.37
CA LEU A 71 9.49 -6.80 -6.02
C LEU A 71 9.71 -7.60 -7.31
N GLY A 72 10.95 -7.91 -7.68
CA GLY A 72 11.29 -8.70 -8.86
C GLY A 72 11.30 -7.94 -10.18
N VAL A 73 11.42 -6.60 -10.14
CA VAL A 73 11.62 -5.78 -11.34
C VAL A 73 13.08 -5.89 -11.78
N ASN A 74 13.29 -6.27 -13.04
CA ASN A 74 14.61 -6.68 -13.55
C ASN A 74 15.37 -5.58 -14.29
N GLU A 75 14.70 -4.58 -14.85
CA GLU A 75 15.33 -3.48 -15.60
C GLU A 75 14.82 -2.13 -15.08
N VAL A 76 15.72 -1.33 -14.51
CA VAL A 76 15.40 0.02 -14.02
C VAL A 76 16.34 1.02 -14.69
N ALA A 77 15.77 2.05 -15.31
CA ALA A 77 16.49 3.20 -15.82
C ALA A 77 16.17 4.43 -14.97
N VAL A 78 17.19 5.22 -14.62
CA VAL A 78 17.03 6.49 -13.89
C VAL A 78 17.37 7.65 -14.82
N HIS A 79 16.58 8.72 -14.76
CA HIS A 79 16.77 9.94 -15.51
C HIS A 79 16.53 11.15 -14.59
N ALA A 80 17.52 12.02 -14.42
CA ALA A 80 17.51 13.05 -13.37
C ALA A 80 16.84 14.38 -13.76
N LEU A 81 16.41 14.53 -15.01
CA LEU A 81 15.87 15.77 -15.55
C LEU A 81 14.49 15.54 -16.17
N GLY A 82 13.67 16.58 -16.27
CA GLY A 82 12.42 16.49 -17.02
C GLY A 82 12.60 16.67 -18.53
N THR A 83 13.67 17.36 -18.96
CA THR A 83 14.04 17.40 -20.37
C THR A 83 14.59 16.05 -20.82
N GLY A 84 14.20 15.62 -22.02
CA GLY A 84 14.59 14.31 -22.57
C GLY A 84 13.90 13.10 -21.94
N SER A 85 13.00 13.26 -20.95
CA SER A 85 12.29 12.12 -20.33
C SER A 85 11.43 11.36 -21.33
N LEU A 86 10.78 12.07 -22.28
CA LEU A 86 10.01 11.43 -23.35
C LEU A 86 10.93 10.62 -24.28
N ASP A 87 12.03 11.21 -24.76
CA ASP A 87 12.99 10.50 -25.62
C ASP A 87 13.58 9.27 -24.92
N LYS A 88 13.87 9.40 -23.62
CA LYS A 88 14.32 8.30 -22.78
C LYS A 88 13.26 7.20 -22.67
N ALA A 89 11.98 7.56 -22.48
CA ALA A 89 10.89 6.60 -22.44
C ALA A 89 10.68 5.90 -23.79
N LEU A 90 10.79 6.62 -24.91
CA LEU A 90 10.69 6.05 -26.25
C LEU A 90 11.83 5.07 -26.57
N LEU A 91 13.04 5.39 -26.11
CA LEU A 91 14.22 4.54 -26.28
C LEU A 91 14.19 3.31 -25.37
N PHE A 92 13.85 3.51 -24.09
CA PHE A 92 13.89 2.47 -23.07
C PHE A 92 12.64 1.56 -23.09
N GLN A 93 11.51 2.06 -23.61
CA GLN A 93 10.22 1.38 -23.68
C GLN A 93 9.82 0.78 -22.31
N PRO A 94 9.68 1.62 -21.27
CA PRO A 94 9.28 1.13 -19.96
C PRO A 94 7.83 0.66 -19.97
N ASP A 95 7.54 -0.34 -19.14
CA ASP A 95 6.17 -0.76 -18.85
C ASP A 95 5.55 0.09 -17.72
N THR A 96 6.36 0.87 -16.99
CA THR A 96 5.91 1.81 -15.96
C THR A 96 6.87 2.98 -15.81
N VAL A 97 6.33 4.18 -15.58
CA VAL A 97 7.11 5.35 -15.21
C VAL A 97 6.86 5.73 -13.75
N ILE A 98 7.92 6.00 -13.00
CA ILE A 98 7.87 6.67 -11.70
C ILE A 98 8.38 8.08 -11.89
N LEU A 99 7.60 9.08 -11.47
CA LEU A 99 7.84 10.47 -11.83
C LEU A 99 7.80 11.39 -10.60
N ASP A 100 8.90 12.12 -10.37
CA ASP A 100 8.87 13.30 -9.51
C ASP A 100 8.22 14.48 -10.24
N LEU A 101 7.41 15.26 -9.50
CA LEU A 101 6.83 16.51 -9.97
C LEU A 101 7.80 17.69 -9.87
N GLN A 102 8.78 17.64 -8.97
CA GLN A 102 9.77 18.69 -8.73
C GLN A 102 11.10 18.35 -9.38
N LEU A 103 11.20 18.56 -10.69
CA LEU A 103 12.46 18.39 -11.42
C LEU A 103 13.16 19.74 -11.58
N PRO A 104 14.50 19.77 -11.63
CA PRO A 104 15.28 21.02 -11.55
C PRO A 104 15.13 21.92 -12.78
N ASP A 105 14.74 21.36 -13.93
CA ASP A 105 14.71 22.04 -15.22
C ASP A 105 13.29 22.29 -15.76
N ARG A 106 12.27 21.59 -15.25
CA ARG A 106 10.86 21.78 -15.62
C ARG A 106 9.91 21.10 -14.63
N SER A 107 8.62 21.40 -14.70
CA SER A 107 7.63 20.70 -13.89
C SER A 107 7.43 19.26 -14.38
N GLY A 108 7.39 18.29 -13.46
CA GLY A 108 7.03 16.91 -13.81
C GLY A 108 5.59 16.78 -14.34
N TRP A 109 4.72 17.77 -14.10
CA TRP A 109 3.41 17.82 -14.77
C TRP A 109 3.52 17.97 -16.29
N ASP A 110 4.50 18.73 -16.77
CA ASP A 110 4.72 18.88 -18.21
C ASP A 110 5.29 17.59 -18.81
N VAL A 111 6.14 16.88 -18.04
CA VAL A 111 6.64 15.55 -18.40
C VAL A 111 5.49 14.56 -18.51
N LEU A 112 4.60 14.52 -17.51
CA LEU A 112 3.40 13.69 -17.54
C LEU A 112 2.53 13.99 -18.77
N ALA A 113 2.25 15.27 -19.04
CA ALA A 113 1.46 15.68 -20.18
C ALA A 113 2.09 15.25 -21.51
N GLN A 114 3.42 15.32 -21.64
CA GLN A 114 4.14 14.85 -22.82
C GLN A 114 4.06 13.32 -22.99
N LEU A 115 4.30 12.57 -21.91
CA LEU A 115 4.17 11.11 -21.93
C LEU A 115 2.75 10.68 -22.30
N LYS A 116 1.73 11.38 -21.77
CA LYS A 116 0.31 11.07 -21.99
C LYS A 116 -0.22 11.56 -23.34
N GLY A 117 0.42 12.57 -23.93
CA GLY A 117 0.08 13.09 -25.25
C GLY A 117 0.73 12.33 -26.43
N HIS A 118 1.71 11.46 -26.17
CA HIS A 118 2.43 10.74 -27.22
C HIS A 118 1.89 9.31 -27.45
N PRO A 119 1.56 8.90 -28.69
CA PRO A 119 0.88 7.62 -28.97
C PRO A 119 1.56 6.36 -28.42
N GLN A 120 2.89 6.35 -28.37
CA GLN A 120 3.66 5.19 -27.90
C GLN A 120 3.80 5.13 -26.37
N THR A 121 3.56 6.22 -25.65
CA THR A 121 3.76 6.29 -24.19
C THR A 121 2.48 6.58 -23.41
N GLN A 122 1.40 6.98 -24.09
CA GLN A 122 0.14 7.39 -23.45
C GLN A 122 -0.48 6.31 -22.55
N ALA A 123 -0.32 5.04 -22.94
CA ALA A 123 -0.86 3.90 -22.20
C ALA A 123 0.02 3.48 -21.01
N ILE A 124 1.26 3.98 -20.91
CA ILE A 124 2.19 3.58 -19.85
C ILE A 124 1.66 4.12 -18.51
N PRO A 125 1.44 3.27 -17.49
CA PRO A 125 1.04 3.72 -16.17
C PRO A 125 2.13 4.57 -15.52
N VAL A 126 1.71 5.63 -14.82
CA VAL A 126 2.62 6.55 -14.13
C VAL A 126 2.28 6.59 -12.64
N LEU A 127 3.27 6.28 -11.79
CA LEU A 127 3.24 6.51 -10.35
C LEU A 127 3.95 7.83 -10.05
N ILE A 128 3.23 8.77 -9.45
CA ILE A 128 3.80 10.05 -9.07
C ILE A 128 4.35 9.97 -7.65
N ILE A 129 5.58 10.45 -7.45
CA ILE A 129 6.18 10.60 -6.12
C ILE A 129 6.42 12.09 -5.86
N SER A 130 5.81 12.67 -4.82
CA SER A 130 5.90 14.12 -4.57
C SER A 130 5.96 14.49 -3.08
N VAL A 131 6.51 15.66 -2.76
CA VAL A 131 6.50 16.23 -1.40
C VAL A 131 5.19 16.95 -1.06
N VAL A 132 4.29 17.17 -2.02
CA VAL A 132 3.03 17.91 -1.80
C VAL A 132 1.82 16.98 -1.93
N ASP A 133 0.90 17.08 -0.97
CA ASP A 133 -0.44 16.51 -1.09
C ASP A 133 -1.28 17.42 -2.00
N GLU A 134 -1.37 17.11 -3.29
CA GLU A 134 -2.37 17.74 -4.15
C GLU A 134 -3.34 16.71 -4.77
N PRO A 135 -4.22 16.08 -3.98
CA PRO A 135 -5.30 15.26 -4.52
C PRO A 135 -6.39 16.11 -5.23
N GLY A 136 -6.24 17.44 -5.27
CA GLY A 136 -7.33 18.38 -5.60
C GLY A 136 -7.34 19.01 -6.99
N SER A 137 -6.24 19.07 -7.76
CA SER A 137 -6.19 19.99 -8.92
C SER A 137 -5.85 19.42 -10.29
N LYS A 138 -5.56 18.11 -10.44
CA LYS A 138 -5.19 17.53 -11.76
C LYS A 138 -5.67 16.08 -11.98
N GLN A 139 -6.90 15.77 -11.55
CA GLN A 139 -7.53 14.44 -11.67
C GLN A 139 -7.74 13.92 -13.12
N ASN A 140 -7.32 14.63 -14.18
CA ASN A 140 -7.66 14.31 -15.57
C ASN A 140 -6.47 14.04 -16.52
N LEU A 141 -5.23 13.96 -16.04
CA LEU A 141 -4.06 13.75 -16.92
C LEU A 141 -3.62 12.27 -17.06
N GLY A 142 -4.38 11.32 -16.51
CA GLY A 142 -4.12 9.89 -16.71
C GLY A 142 -2.92 9.33 -15.94
N ALA A 143 -2.49 10.00 -14.86
CA ALA A 143 -1.65 9.38 -13.83
C ALA A 143 -2.48 8.35 -13.04
N CYS A 144 -1.87 7.22 -12.71
CA CYS A 144 -2.59 6.06 -12.23
C CYS A 144 -2.53 5.90 -10.70
N ASP A 145 -1.52 6.49 -10.01
CA ASP A 145 -1.49 6.60 -8.55
C ASP A 145 -0.45 7.64 -8.03
N TYR A 146 -0.49 7.96 -6.72
CA TYR A 146 0.37 8.94 -6.04
C TYR A 146 1.02 8.36 -4.77
N LEU A 147 2.23 8.83 -4.45
CA LEU A 147 2.96 8.51 -3.22
C LEU A 147 3.69 9.75 -2.67
N MET A 148 3.52 10.03 -1.38
CA MET A 148 4.11 11.21 -0.74
C MET A 148 5.54 10.95 -0.22
N LYS A 149 6.45 11.91 -0.38
CA LYS A 149 7.78 11.89 0.25
C LYS A 149 7.73 12.55 1.64
N PRO A 150 8.41 12.00 2.68
CA PRO A 150 9.11 10.72 2.67
C PRO A 150 8.13 9.54 2.71
N PHE A 151 8.46 8.46 2.02
CA PHE A 151 7.68 7.22 2.04
C PHE A 151 8.51 6.04 2.55
N SER A 152 7.82 5.10 3.15
CA SER A 152 8.35 3.81 3.56
C SER A 152 8.36 2.78 2.43
N ARG A 153 8.98 1.63 2.70
CA ARG A 153 8.91 0.45 1.83
C ARG A 153 7.48 -0.04 1.62
N SER A 154 6.67 -0.10 2.66
CA SER A 154 5.32 -0.65 2.60
C SER A 154 4.38 0.28 1.81
N GLN A 155 4.44 1.59 2.03
CA GLN A 155 3.68 2.59 1.28
C GLN A 155 4.00 2.51 -0.21
N PHE A 156 5.27 2.34 -0.55
CA PHE A 156 5.69 2.08 -1.92
C PHE A 156 5.06 0.79 -2.49
N GLN A 157 5.12 -0.33 -1.75
CA GLN A 157 4.52 -1.59 -2.18
C GLN A 157 2.99 -1.47 -2.39
N ILE A 158 2.30 -0.72 -1.53
CA ILE A 158 0.86 -0.46 -1.64
C ILE A 158 0.56 0.31 -2.92
N ALA A 159 1.23 1.45 -3.13
CA ALA A 159 1.05 2.29 -4.32
C ALA A 159 1.41 1.53 -5.60
N TRP A 160 2.52 0.79 -5.59
CA TRP A 160 2.93 -0.07 -6.69
C TRP A 160 1.84 -1.08 -7.05
N ARG A 161 1.27 -1.76 -6.06
CA ARG A 161 0.23 -2.76 -6.30
C ARG A 161 -1.09 -2.17 -6.79
N LYS A 162 -1.48 -1.00 -6.27
CA LYS A 162 -2.64 -0.25 -6.78
C LYS A 162 -2.44 0.06 -8.28
N LEU A 163 -1.26 0.55 -8.65
CA LEU A 163 -0.85 0.80 -10.04
C LEU A 163 -0.93 -0.45 -10.92
N MET A 164 -0.39 -1.58 -10.45
CA MET A 164 -0.39 -2.84 -11.20
C MET A 164 -1.81 -3.34 -11.50
N ARG A 165 -2.75 -3.16 -10.56
CA ARG A 165 -4.15 -3.58 -10.74
C ARG A 165 -4.89 -2.70 -11.74
N ALA A 166 -4.66 -1.39 -11.71
CA ALA A 166 -5.27 -0.45 -12.65
C ALA A 166 -4.80 -0.68 -14.10
N SER A 167 -3.62 -1.27 -14.27
CA SER A 167 -3.00 -1.54 -15.58
C SER A 167 -3.45 -2.86 -16.22
N GLN A 168 -4.26 -3.67 -15.53
CA GLN A 168 -4.82 -4.90 -16.09
C GLN A 168 -6.11 -4.59 -16.86
N PRO A 169 -6.33 -5.16 -18.07
CA PRO A 169 -7.64 -5.11 -18.70
C PRO A 169 -8.68 -5.69 -17.73
N PRO A 170 -9.91 -5.17 -17.67
CA PRO A 170 -10.98 -5.80 -16.91
C PRO A 170 -11.06 -7.24 -17.39
N VAL A 171 -10.69 -8.20 -16.55
CA VAL A 171 -10.80 -9.61 -16.89
C VAL A 171 -12.27 -9.82 -17.25
N GLU A 172 -12.53 -10.11 -18.53
CA GLU A 172 -13.87 -10.48 -19.00
C GLU A 172 -14.39 -11.53 -18.04
N ALA A 173 -15.55 -11.25 -17.45
CA ALA A 173 -16.18 -12.08 -16.45
C ALA A 173 -16.65 -13.40 -17.07
N THR A 174 -15.74 -14.30 -17.44
CA THR A 174 -16.04 -15.72 -17.50
C THR A 174 -16.39 -16.14 -16.08
N SER A 175 -17.57 -16.73 -15.93
CA SER A 175 -18.29 -17.06 -14.70
C SER A 175 -17.51 -18.00 -13.75
N ALA A 176 -16.42 -17.49 -13.17
CA ALA A 176 -15.83 -17.94 -11.93
C ALA A 176 -16.00 -16.77 -10.96
N THR A 177 -16.68 -17.00 -9.83
CA THR A 177 -16.84 -16.01 -8.75
C THR A 177 -15.49 -15.38 -8.45
N GLN A 178 -15.32 -14.08 -8.78
CA GLN A 178 -14.10 -13.36 -8.45
C GLN A 178 -13.82 -13.52 -6.95
N ALA A 179 -12.55 -13.76 -6.61
CA ALA A 179 -12.11 -13.84 -5.22
C ALA A 179 -12.66 -12.66 -4.39
N PRO A 180 -13.18 -12.90 -3.17
CA PRO A 180 -13.73 -11.83 -2.34
C PRO A 180 -12.70 -10.71 -2.12
N LEU A 181 -13.18 -9.48 -2.26
CA LEU A 181 -12.41 -8.26 -1.99
C LEU A 181 -12.56 -7.86 -0.52
N ILE A 182 -11.43 -7.75 0.18
CA ILE A 182 -11.32 -7.24 1.54
C ILE A 182 -10.73 -5.84 1.49
N LEU A 183 -11.34 -4.88 2.19
CA LEU A 183 -10.72 -3.58 2.46
C LEU A 183 -10.05 -3.64 3.84
N MET A 184 -8.76 -3.38 3.91
CA MET A 184 -7.99 -3.30 5.14
C MET A 184 -7.69 -1.83 5.45
N ALA A 185 -8.21 -1.32 6.56
CA ALA A 185 -7.90 0.00 7.10
C ALA A 185 -6.96 -0.16 8.30
N GLU A 186 -5.71 0.27 8.15
CA GLU A 186 -4.66 0.15 9.16
C GLU A 186 -3.58 1.19 8.82
N ASP A 187 -3.09 1.93 9.83
CA ASP A 187 -2.04 2.94 9.67
C ASP A 187 -0.63 2.35 9.90
N ASN A 188 -0.54 1.23 10.64
CA ASN A 188 0.71 0.52 10.84
C ASN A 188 1.08 -0.36 9.62
N GLU A 189 1.98 0.17 8.83
CA GLU A 189 2.64 -0.45 7.70
C GLU A 189 3.12 -1.91 7.87
N ALA A 190 3.70 -2.26 9.02
CA ALA A 190 4.21 -3.61 9.26
C ALA A 190 3.05 -4.62 9.43
N ASN A 191 1.97 -4.18 10.07
CA ASN A 191 0.74 -4.95 10.17
C ASN A 191 0.11 -5.13 8.79
N ILE A 192 0.04 -4.06 7.99
CA ILE A 192 -0.47 -4.10 6.61
C ILE A 192 0.29 -5.14 5.79
N SER A 193 1.62 -5.03 5.71
CA SER A 193 2.43 -5.95 4.90
C SER A 193 2.17 -7.41 5.30
N THR A 194 2.20 -7.70 6.60
CA THR A 194 2.04 -9.05 7.13
C THR A 194 0.66 -9.63 6.83
N ILE A 195 -0.40 -8.85 7.08
CA ILE A 195 -1.78 -9.31 6.92
C ILE A 195 -2.12 -9.44 5.43
N VAL A 196 -1.75 -8.46 4.61
CA VAL A 196 -2.02 -8.45 3.17
C VAL A 196 -1.36 -9.65 2.49
N GLU A 197 -0.07 -9.88 2.74
CA GLU A 197 0.66 -11.03 2.18
C GLU A 197 -0.05 -12.35 2.54
N TYR A 198 -0.42 -12.51 3.82
CA TYR A 198 -1.10 -13.70 4.27
C TYR A 198 -2.49 -13.89 3.64
N LEU A 199 -3.28 -12.82 3.51
CA LEU A 199 -4.62 -12.88 2.91
C LEU A 199 -4.57 -13.19 1.42
N GLU A 200 -3.58 -12.69 0.70
CA GLU A 200 -3.38 -13.02 -0.71
C GLU A 200 -2.97 -14.46 -0.95
N VAL A 201 -2.10 -15.01 -0.10
CA VAL A 201 -1.78 -16.44 -0.12
C VAL A 201 -3.05 -17.30 0.13
N LYS A 202 -4.03 -16.77 0.85
CA LYS A 202 -5.35 -17.41 1.03
C LYS A 202 -6.35 -17.14 -0.10
N GLY A 203 -5.91 -16.46 -1.17
CA GLY A 203 -6.71 -16.22 -2.35
C GLY A 203 -7.66 -15.04 -2.24
N TYR A 204 -7.53 -14.17 -1.23
CA TYR A 204 -8.32 -12.95 -1.13
C TYR A 204 -7.70 -11.82 -1.97
N ARG A 205 -8.56 -10.94 -2.45
CA ARG A 205 -8.15 -9.65 -2.99
C ARG A 205 -8.12 -8.65 -1.84
N VAL A 206 -7.05 -7.89 -1.66
CA VAL A 206 -6.99 -6.86 -0.60
C VAL A 206 -6.84 -5.46 -1.19
N ALA A 207 -7.67 -4.51 -0.76
CA ALA A 207 -7.50 -3.08 -0.94
C ALA A 207 -7.08 -2.48 0.41
N ILE A 208 -6.28 -1.42 0.40
CA ILE A 208 -5.64 -0.89 1.60
C ILE A 208 -6.01 0.58 1.74
N ALA A 209 -6.40 0.96 2.95
CA ALA A 209 -6.60 2.32 3.42
C ALA A 209 -5.67 2.57 4.61
N MET A 210 -4.94 3.69 4.59
CA MET A 210 -4.01 4.06 5.66
C MET A 210 -4.63 5.02 6.69
N THR A 211 -5.87 5.46 6.46
CA THR A 211 -6.62 6.33 7.36
C THR A 211 -8.10 5.95 7.37
N GLY A 212 -8.82 6.35 8.43
CA GLY A 212 -10.29 6.18 8.48
C GLY A 212 -11.01 6.88 7.32
N LYS A 213 -10.51 8.05 6.88
CA LYS A 213 -11.09 8.80 5.76
C LYS A 213 -10.92 8.07 4.43
N GLU A 214 -9.72 7.53 4.15
CA GLU A 214 -9.48 6.71 2.96
C GLU A 214 -10.34 5.43 3.00
N ALA A 215 -10.54 4.84 4.18
CA ALA A 215 -11.39 3.67 4.34
C ALA A 215 -12.85 3.94 3.94
N VAL A 216 -13.43 5.06 4.37
CA VAL A 216 -14.80 5.48 3.98
C VAL A 216 -14.90 5.69 2.46
N GLN A 217 -13.92 6.39 1.87
CA GLN A 217 -13.86 6.65 0.43
C GLN A 217 -13.77 5.35 -0.38
N LEU A 218 -12.83 4.47 -0.04
CA LEU A 218 -12.60 3.20 -0.74
C LEU A 218 -13.75 2.21 -0.53
N ALA A 219 -14.38 2.19 0.65
CA ALA A 219 -15.56 1.35 0.88
C ALA A 219 -16.70 1.71 -0.09
N THR A 220 -16.90 3.02 -0.32
CA THR A 220 -17.93 3.53 -1.24
C THR A 220 -17.60 3.20 -2.70
N GLN A 221 -16.35 3.37 -3.11
CA GLN A 221 -15.90 3.14 -4.49
C GLN A 221 -15.84 1.65 -4.85
N LEU A 222 -15.29 0.82 -3.96
CA LEU A 222 -14.96 -0.57 -4.24
C LEU A 222 -16.04 -1.56 -3.82
N ARG A 223 -16.93 -1.17 -2.88
CA ARG A 223 -17.95 -2.03 -2.26
C ARG A 223 -17.37 -3.41 -1.89
N PRO A 224 -16.40 -3.46 -0.96
CA PRO A 224 -15.74 -4.70 -0.58
C PRO A 224 -16.73 -5.69 0.03
N HIS A 225 -16.36 -6.97 0.03
CA HIS A 225 -17.16 -8.03 0.64
C HIS A 225 -16.98 -8.05 2.16
N LEU A 226 -15.88 -7.50 2.67
CA LEU A 226 -15.58 -7.39 4.10
C LEU A 226 -14.58 -6.25 4.34
N ILE A 227 -14.65 -5.62 5.51
CA ILE A 227 -13.70 -4.59 5.94
C ILE A 227 -12.99 -5.07 7.21
N LEU A 228 -11.66 -5.03 7.21
CA LEU A 228 -10.83 -5.11 8.41
C LEU A 228 -10.53 -3.68 8.83
N MET A 229 -10.92 -3.29 10.04
CA MET A 229 -10.85 -1.91 10.50
C MET A 229 -9.99 -1.81 11.76
N ASP A 230 -8.82 -1.22 11.66
CA ASP A 230 -8.07 -0.81 12.85
C ASP A 230 -8.87 0.27 13.59
N ILE A 231 -9.03 0.09 14.90
CA ILE A 231 -9.71 1.07 15.74
C ILE A 231 -8.80 2.29 15.99
N GLN A 232 -7.49 2.08 16.13
CA GLN A 232 -6.56 3.13 16.54
C GLN A 232 -5.83 3.71 15.34
N MET A 233 -6.50 4.57 14.58
CA MET A 233 -5.89 5.32 13.48
C MET A 233 -5.84 6.83 13.79
N PRO A 234 -4.85 7.57 13.27
CA PRO A 234 -4.75 9.02 13.44
C PRO A 234 -5.86 9.76 12.69
N GLU A 235 -6.15 10.98 13.16
CA GLU A 235 -7.18 11.90 12.65
C GLU A 235 -8.62 11.37 12.77
N MET A 236 -8.96 10.34 12.01
CA MET A 236 -10.24 9.63 12.05
C MET A 236 -10.02 8.20 12.53
N ASP A 237 -10.50 7.90 13.73
CA ASP A 237 -10.43 6.57 14.31
C ASP A 237 -11.37 5.56 13.59
N GLY A 238 -11.13 4.27 13.82
CA GLY A 238 -11.89 3.21 13.14
C GLY A 238 -13.35 3.12 13.56
N LEU A 239 -13.71 3.59 14.77
CA LEU A 239 -15.10 3.61 15.22
C LEU A 239 -15.88 4.68 14.46
N GLU A 240 -15.29 5.86 14.29
CA GLU A 240 -15.87 6.95 13.52
C GLU A 240 -16.00 6.59 12.04
N ALA A 241 -14.95 6.00 11.44
CA ALA A 241 -15.01 5.49 10.08
C ALA A 241 -16.12 4.43 9.92
N THR A 242 -16.26 3.53 10.88
CA THR A 242 -17.34 2.51 10.90
C THR A 242 -18.71 3.17 10.92
N ARG A 243 -18.96 4.16 11.78
CA ARG A 243 -20.23 4.88 11.83
C ARG A 243 -20.57 5.52 10.49
N GLN A 244 -19.60 6.19 9.87
CA GLN A 244 -19.79 6.80 8.55
C GLN A 244 -20.12 5.76 7.47
N ILE A 245 -19.39 4.64 7.42
CA ILE A 245 -19.70 3.54 6.49
C ILE A 245 -21.12 3.00 6.72
N ARG A 246 -21.59 2.94 7.96
CA ARG A 246 -22.94 2.47 8.30
C ARG A 246 -24.05 3.45 7.92
N THR A 247 -23.76 4.75 7.78
CA THR A 247 -24.75 5.72 7.26
C THR A 247 -25.11 5.49 5.79
N GLU A 248 -24.21 4.87 5.03
CA GLU A 248 -24.42 4.56 3.62
C GLU A 248 -25.21 3.26 3.45
N ARG A 249 -26.47 3.37 2.99
CA ARG A 249 -27.39 2.22 2.85
C ARG A 249 -26.79 1.07 2.02
N SER A 250 -25.99 1.40 1.01
CA SER A 250 -25.34 0.41 0.14
C SER A 250 -24.19 -0.36 0.81
N LEU A 251 -23.64 0.17 1.92
CA LEU A 251 -22.52 -0.40 2.66
C LEU A 251 -22.93 -0.95 4.04
N ALA A 252 -24.14 -0.62 4.50
CA ALA A 252 -24.63 -0.94 5.84
C ALA A 252 -24.55 -2.43 6.22
N GLN A 253 -24.62 -3.33 5.23
CA GLN A 253 -24.55 -4.78 5.43
C GLN A 253 -23.15 -5.38 5.26
N ILE A 254 -22.16 -4.60 4.80
CA ILE A 254 -20.80 -5.12 4.64
C ILE A 254 -20.25 -5.48 6.02
N PRO A 255 -19.80 -6.73 6.25
CA PRO A 255 -19.18 -7.12 7.51
C PRO A 255 -17.94 -6.28 7.80
N ILE A 256 -17.87 -5.73 9.02
CA ILE A 256 -16.71 -5.00 9.53
C ILE A 256 -16.15 -5.80 10.72
N ILE A 257 -14.89 -6.22 10.61
CA ILE A 257 -14.12 -6.84 11.70
C ILE A 257 -13.16 -5.78 12.25
N ALA A 258 -13.33 -5.38 13.50
CA ALA A 258 -12.43 -4.47 14.18
C ALA A 258 -11.14 -5.17 14.59
N LEU A 259 -9.99 -4.54 14.34
CA LEU A 259 -8.69 -4.91 14.87
C LEU A 259 -8.36 -3.90 15.97
N THR A 260 -8.18 -4.34 17.21
CA THR A 260 -8.09 -3.42 18.35
C THR A 260 -6.96 -3.80 19.32
N SER A 261 -6.17 -2.82 19.78
CA SER A 261 -5.31 -3.02 20.96
C SER A 261 -6.07 -2.80 22.27
N LEU A 262 -7.27 -2.23 22.19
CA LEU A 262 -8.17 -1.97 23.31
C LEU A 262 -8.98 -3.25 23.58
N ALA A 263 -8.59 -3.97 24.64
CA ALA A 263 -9.22 -5.21 25.08
C ALA A 263 -9.81 -5.09 26.49
N MET A 264 -10.13 -3.87 26.93
CA MET A 264 -10.71 -3.64 28.25
C MET A 264 -12.24 -3.81 28.22
N PRO A 265 -12.86 -4.15 29.36
CA PRO A 265 -14.33 -4.09 29.50
C PRO A 265 -14.83 -2.69 29.09
N GLY A 266 -15.79 -2.62 28.16
CA GLY A 266 -16.28 -1.35 27.57
C GLY A 266 -15.88 -1.15 26.10
N ASP A 267 -14.69 -1.58 25.68
CA ASP A 267 -14.24 -1.37 24.29
C ASP A 267 -15.04 -2.20 23.29
N ARG A 268 -15.44 -3.41 23.71
CA ARG A 268 -16.32 -4.28 22.95
C ARG A 268 -17.68 -3.64 22.71
N GLU A 269 -18.28 -3.05 23.76
CA GLU A 269 -19.58 -2.38 23.65
C GLU A 269 -19.49 -1.21 22.67
N ARG A 270 -18.45 -0.38 22.77
CA ARG A 270 -18.21 0.74 21.85
C ARG A 270 -18.07 0.29 20.38
N CYS A 271 -17.41 -0.84 20.13
CA CYS A 271 -17.32 -1.42 18.78
C CYS A 271 -18.69 -1.85 18.25
N LEU A 272 -19.46 -2.56 19.08
CA LEU A 272 -20.79 -3.03 18.70
C LEU A 272 -21.76 -1.85 18.45
N GLU A 273 -21.72 -0.82 19.29
CA GLU A 273 -22.50 0.41 19.12
C GLU A 273 -22.14 1.17 17.84
N ALA A 274 -20.87 1.13 17.42
CA ALA A 274 -20.45 1.71 16.15
C ALA A 274 -20.93 0.90 14.92
N GLY A 275 -21.42 -0.34 15.11
CA GLY A 275 -21.89 -1.22 14.04
C GLY A 275 -20.85 -2.22 13.52
N VAL A 276 -19.81 -2.51 14.31
CA VAL A 276 -18.84 -3.58 14.05
C VAL A 276 -19.51 -4.94 14.25
N ASN A 277 -19.18 -5.91 13.38
CA ASN A 277 -19.74 -7.27 13.46
C ASN A 277 -18.92 -8.19 14.36
N GLU A 278 -17.59 -8.09 14.29
CA GLU A 278 -16.66 -8.89 15.09
C GLU A 278 -15.44 -8.07 15.48
N TYR A 279 -14.77 -8.42 16.56
CA TYR A 279 -13.56 -7.74 17.01
C TYR A 279 -12.46 -8.75 17.34
N LEU A 280 -11.23 -8.44 16.92
CA LEU A 280 -10.04 -9.23 17.17
C LEU A 280 -9.00 -8.37 17.88
N ALA A 281 -8.53 -8.87 19.03
CA ALA A 281 -7.48 -8.20 19.79
C ALA A 281 -6.11 -8.31 19.08
N LYS A 282 -5.36 -7.21 19.06
CA LYS A 282 -3.97 -7.14 18.64
C LYS A 282 -3.06 -7.68 19.77
N PRO A 283 -1.96 -8.41 19.44
CA PRO A 283 -1.53 -8.79 18.11
C PRO A 283 -2.44 -9.86 17.49
N VAL A 284 -2.82 -9.65 16.22
CA VAL A 284 -3.81 -10.50 15.55
C VAL A 284 -3.15 -11.81 15.12
N SER A 285 -3.71 -12.94 15.55
CA SER A 285 -3.34 -14.24 15.01
C SER A 285 -3.89 -14.38 13.59
N LEU A 286 -3.01 -14.53 12.60
CA LEU A 286 -3.37 -14.69 11.18
C LEU A 286 -4.35 -15.85 10.95
N LYS A 287 -4.23 -16.94 11.71
CA LYS A 287 -5.18 -18.07 11.67
C LYS A 287 -6.57 -17.67 12.17
N LYS A 288 -6.65 -16.93 13.29
CA LYS A 288 -7.94 -16.43 13.82
C LYS A 288 -8.58 -15.43 12.85
N LEU A 289 -7.78 -14.55 12.26
CA LEU A 289 -8.23 -13.56 11.29
C LEU A 289 -8.91 -14.22 10.08
N VAL A 290 -8.27 -15.20 9.45
CA VAL A 290 -8.83 -15.88 8.28
C VAL A 290 -10.07 -16.69 8.62
N ASN A 291 -10.14 -17.29 9.81
CA ASN A 291 -11.36 -17.97 10.26
C ASN A 291 -12.52 -16.99 10.41
N ALA A 292 -12.29 -15.84 11.08
CA ALA A 292 -13.31 -14.81 11.24
C ALA A 292 -13.78 -14.27 9.89
N ILE A 293 -12.84 -13.98 8.97
CA ILE A 293 -13.17 -13.57 7.60
C ILE A 293 -14.04 -14.62 6.90
N ALA A 294 -13.66 -15.90 6.98
CA ALA A 294 -14.40 -16.98 6.35
C ALA A 294 -15.83 -17.12 6.91
N ASP A 295 -16.04 -16.87 8.20
CA ASP A 295 -17.37 -16.94 8.82
C ASP A 295 -18.33 -15.87 8.28
N TYR A 296 -17.81 -14.68 7.93
CA TYR A 296 -18.59 -13.59 7.34
C TYR A 296 -18.68 -13.61 5.82
N LEU A 297 -17.75 -14.28 5.13
CA LEU A 297 -17.76 -14.43 3.68
C LEU A 297 -18.45 -15.71 3.19
N LYS A 298 -18.83 -16.62 4.10
CA LYS A 298 -19.74 -17.73 3.76
C LYS A 298 -21.04 -17.16 3.21
N PRO A 299 -21.61 -17.72 2.13
CA PRO A 299 -22.89 -17.27 1.62
C PRO A 299 -23.94 -17.37 2.74
N ILE A 300 -24.53 -16.22 3.09
CA ILE A 300 -25.68 -16.16 3.99
C ILE A 300 -26.85 -16.82 3.24
N ASN A 301 -27.17 -18.06 3.64
CA ASN A 301 -28.22 -18.96 3.15
C ASN A 301 -27.88 -19.84 1.93
N ALA A 302 -27.36 -21.04 2.20
CA ALA A 302 -28.11 -22.23 1.84
C ALA A 302 -28.87 -22.67 3.11
N GLY A 303 -30.03 -22.05 3.36
CA GLY A 303 -30.96 -22.51 4.39
C GLY A 303 -31.61 -23.84 3.99
N PRO A 304 -32.17 -24.57 4.96
CA PRO A 304 -32.45 -26.01 4.90
C PRO A 304 -33.39 -26.45 3.78
#